data_AF-A0A9Q3I4F7-F1
#
_entry.id   AF-A0A9Q3I4F7-F1
#
_cell.length_a   1.000
_cell.length_b   1.000
_cell.length_c   1.000
_cell.angle_alpha   90.00
_cell.angle_beta   90.00
_cell.angle_gamma   90.00
#
_symmetry.space_group_name_H-M   'P 1'
#
loop_
_entity.id
_entity.type
_entity.pdbx_description
1 polymer ?
#
loop_
_entity_poly.entity_id
_entity_poly.type
_entity_poly.pdbx_seq_one_letter_code
_entity_poly.pdbx_strand_id
1 'polypeptide(L)'
;MLDVEGLYPPLLRRPAYPASPGAREALESHINELMNVGFLRNIGHNEEVEVTTPGIISWHNDKSRMGGDFRALNTYTIPDRYPIPRMDENLSQLSEARFITSIVRLTL
;
A
#
# COMPACT_ATOMS: atom_id res chain seq x y z
N MET A 1 0.87 -15.14 -0.80
CA MET A 1 1.42 -16.13 0.16
C MET A 1 2.86 -15.74 0.45
N LEU A 2 3.27 -15.74 1.73
CA LEU A 2 4.65 -15.42 2.12
C LEU A 2 5.51 -16.69 1.95
N ASP A 3 6.73 -16.53 1.44
CA ASP A 3 7.66 -17.61 1.07
C ASP A 3 8.65 -17.93 2.21
N VAL A 4 8.18 -17.94 3.47
CA VAL A 4 9.06 -18.15 4.62
C VAL A 4 8.55 -19.31 5.46
N GLU A 5 9.36 -20.37 5.60
CA GLU A 5 9.13 -21.44 6.57
C GLU A 5 9.73 -21.03 7.93
N GLY A 6 8.89 -20.71 8.92
CA GLY A 6 9.29 -20.39 10.30
C GLY A 6 8.85 -19.02 10.81
N LEU A 7 9.44 -18.56 11.93
CA LEU A 7 9.22 -17.22 12.49
C LEU A 7 9.65 -16.14 11.49
N TYR A 8 8.85 -15.09 11.36
CA TYR A 8 9.14 -13.99 10.43
C TYR A 8 10.53 -13.36 10.69
N PRO A 9 11.32 -13.10 9.64
CA PRO A 9 12.68 -12.60 9.78
C PRO A 9 12.68 -11.20 10.44
N PRO A 10 13.74 -10.86 11.21
CA PRO A 10 13.85 -9.55 11.87
C PRO A 10 13.71 -8.35 10.92
N LEU A 11 14.03 -8.53 9.65
CA LEU A 11 13.89 -7.50 8.61
C LEU A 11 12.43 -7.06 8.39
N LEU A 12 11.46 -7.91 8.75
CA LEU A 12 10.04 -7.58 8.71
C LEU A 12 9.54 -6.86 9.96
N ARG A 13 10.36 -6.69 11.01
CA ARG A 13 10.03 -5.94 12.23
C ARG A 13 10.75 -4.59 12.24
N ARG A 14 10.41 -3.74 11.27
CA ARG A 14 11.09 -2.45 11.12
C ARG A 14 10.49 -1.41 12.07
N PRO A 15 11.34 -0.64 12.80
CA PRO A 15 10.87 0.48 13.60
C PRO A 15 10.45 1.66 12.70
N ALA A 16 9.66 2.57 13.26
CA ALA A 16 9.31 3.83 12.60
C ALA A 16 10.56 4.67 12.32
N TYR A 17 10.58 5.36 11.19
CA TYR A 17 11.65 6.30 10.89
C TYR A 17 11.50 7.59 11.71
N PRO A 18 12.60 8.27 12.06
CA PRO A 18 12.53 9.62 12.60
C PRO A 18 11.80 10.54 11.62
N ALA A 19 10.85 11.32 12.14
CA ALA A 19 10.04 12.23 11.34
C ALA A 19 10.09 13.64 11.96
N SER A 20 10.10 14.66 11.10
CA SER A 20 9.98 16.06 11.54
C SER A 20 8.59 16.31 12.16
N PRO A 21 8.42 17.37 12.98
CA PRO A 21 7.12 17.67 13.59
C PRO A 21 5.98 17.76 12.56
N GLY A 22 6.19 18.45 11.43
CA GLY A 22 5.19 18.54 10.37
C GLY A 22 4.92 17.21 9.66
N ALA A 23 5.92 16.34 9.52
CA ALA A 23 5.71 15.00 8.96
C ALA A 23 4.93 14.11 9.94
N ARG A 24 5.15 14.24 11.25
CA ARG A 24 4.36 13.52 12.27
C ARG A 24 2.90 13.95 12.25
N GLU A 25 2.64 15.25 12.24
CA GLU A 25 1.28 15.80 12.19
C GLU A 25 0.54 15.34 10.92
N ALA A 26 1.20 15.41 9.76
CA ALA A 26 0.64 14.90 8.52
C ALA A 26 0.35 13.39 8.61
N LEU A 27 1.26 12.59 9.19
CA LEU A 27 1.08 11.16 9.35
C LEU A 27 -0.11 10.84 10.27
N GLU A 28 -0.23 11.51 11.41
CA GLU A 28 -1.35 11.35 12.34
C GLU A 28 -2.69 11.71 11.68
N SER A 29 -2.73 12.79 10.89
CA SER A 29 -3.93 13.16 10.12
C SER A 29 -4.35 12.08 9.11
N HIS A 30 -3.40 11.52 8.35
CA HIS A 30 -3.71 10.46 7.37
C HIS A 30 -4.15 9.16 8.07
N ILE A 31 -3.51 8.79 9.17
CA ILE A 31 -3.89 7.61 9.94
C ILE A 31 -5.32 7.76 10.46
N ASN A 32 -5.67 8.91 11.04
CA ASN A 32 -7.02 9.16 11.55
C ASN A 32 -8.07 9.11 10.44
N GLU A 33 -7.79 9.65 9.26
CA GLU A 33 -8.69 9.55 8.11
C GLU A 33 -8.92 8.10 7.71
N LEU A 34 -7.85 7.31 7.56
CA LEU A 34 -7.95 5.89 7.20
C LEU A 34 -8.65 5.05 8.28
N MET A 35 -8.47 5.40 9.55
CA MET A 35 -9.20 4.79 10.67
C MET A 35 -10.70 5.12 10.59
N ASN A 36 -11.07 6.37 10.26
CA ASN A 36 -12.47 6.80 10.17
C ASN A 36 -13.21 6.14 9.01
N VAL A 37 -12.54 5.94 7.87
CA VAL A 37 -13.11 5.23 6.71
C VAL A 37 -13.12 3.70 6.94
N GLY A 38 -12.40 3.21 7.96
CA GLY A 38 -12.35 1.78 8.30
C GLY A 38 -11.29 0.97 7.54
N PHE A 39 -10.38 1.64 6.84
CA PHE A 39 -9.23 0.99 6.18
C PHE A 39 -8.17 0.52 7.17
N LEU A 40 -7.99 1.25 8.29
CA LEU A 40 -7.04 0.89 9.35
C LEU A 40 -7.78 0.57 10.65
N ARG A 41 -7.11 -0.18 11.53
CA ARG A 41 -7.55 -0.50 12.88
C ARG A 41 -6.37 -0.45 13.84
N ASN A 42 -6.62 0.04 15.05
CA ASN A 42 -5.66 -0.06 16.15
C ASN A 42 -5.53 -1.52 16.59
N ILE A 43 -4.28 -1.96 16.72
CA ILE A 43 -3.94 -3.29 17.22
C ILE A 43 -4.01 -3.26 18.75
N GLY A 44 -4.75 -4.18 19.35
CA GLY A 44 -4.91 -4.26 20.80
C GLY A 44 -3.62 -4.66 21.53
N HIS A 45 -3.51 -4.30 22.81
CA HIS A 45 -2.32 -4.59 23.62
C HIS A 45 -1.97 -6.09 23.73
N ASN A 46 -2.94 -6.97 23.51
CA ASN A 46 -2.78 -8.43 23.58
C ASN A 46 -2.56 -9.07 22.20
N GLU A 47 -2.55 -8.29 21.12
CA GLU A 47 -2.31 -8.79 19.77
C GLU A 47 -0.81 -8.70 19.44
N GLU A 48 -0.19 -9.85 19.18
CA GLU A 48 1.18 -9.88 18.71
C GLU A 48 1.27 -9.44 17.25
N VAL A 49 2.18 -8.52 16.97
CA VAL A 49 2.46 -8.03 15.61
C VAL A 49 3.78 -8.59 15.15
N GLU A 50 3.72 -9.54 14.23
CA GLU A 50 4.93 -10.21 13.76
C GLU A 50 5.64 -9.44 12.64
N VAL A 51 4.91 -8.55 11.95
CA VAL A 51 5.37 -7.77 10.79
C VAL A 51 5.00 -6.30 10.97
N THR A 52 5.98 -5.40 10.88
CA THR A 52 5.82 -3.95 10.95
C THR A 52 6.55 -3.26 9.80
N THR A 53 5.87 -2.31 9.17
CA THR A 53 6.41 -1.50 8.07
C THR A 53 6.33 -0.02 8.45
N PRO A 54 7.43 0.76 8.33
CA PRO A 54 7.40 2.18 8.65
C PRO A 54 6.60 2.95 7.61
N GLY A 55 5.79 3.90 8.10
CA GLY A 55 5.13 4.91 7.27
C GLY A 55 6.08 6.06 6.97
N ILE A 56 5.97 6.60 5.75
CA ILE A 56 6.71 7.77 5.28
C ILE A 56 5.72 8.81 4.72
N ILE A 57 6.09 10.07 4.83
CA ILE A 57 5.35 11.18 4.22
C ILE A 57 6.16 11.75 3.07
N SER A 58 5.51 11.88 1.92
CA SER A 58 6.04 12.61 0.76
C SER A 58 5.20 13.86 0.51
N TRP A 59 5.84 14.97 0.19
CA TRP A 59 5.18 16.25 -0.06
C TRP A 59 5.20 16.58 -1.55
N HIS A 60 4.07 17.03 -2.08
CA HIS A 60 3.95 17.48 -3.46
C HIS A 60 2.83 18.52 -3.60
N ASN A 61 3.14 19.71 -4.12
CA ASN A 61 2.22 20.84 -4.27
C ASN A 61 1.40 21.11 -2.99
N ASP A 62 2.10 21.29 -1.87
CA ASP A 62 1.53 21.54 -0.53
C ASP A 62 0.59 20.45 0.01
N LYS A 63 0.51 19.31 -0.68
CA LYS A 63 -0.23 18.13 -0.23
C LYS A 63 0.75 17.05 0.23
N SER A 64 0.50 16.52 1.42
CA SER A 64 1.20 15.35 1.93
C SER A 64 0.52 14.07 1.42
N ARG A 65 1.33 13.01 1.29
CA ARG A 65 0.88 11.65 0.96
C ARG A 65 1.58 10.67 1.88
N MET A 66 0.79 9.81 2.52
CA MET A 66 1.29 8.69 3.31
C MET A 66 1.61 7.50 2.40
N GLY A 67 2.78 6.88 2.60
CA GLY A 67 3.18 5.64 1.95
C GLY A 67 3.84 4.69 2.95
N GLY A 68 3.68 3.37 2.75
CA GLY A 68 4.38 2.35 3.52
C GLY A 68 5.63 1.85 2.81
N ASP A 69 6.72 1.65 3.54
CA ASP A 69 7.96 1.07 2.99
C ASP A 69 7.90 -0.47 2.91
N PHE A 70 7.15 -0.99 1.93
CA PHE A 70 6.94 -2.44 1.77
C PHE A 70 8.10 -3.18 1.10
N ARG A 71 9.27 -2.56 0.92
CA ARG A 71 10.39 -3.20 0.20
C ARG A 71 10.87 -4.49 0.86
N ALA A 72 10.94 -4.50 2.19
CA ALA A 72 11.29 -5.71 2.94
C ALA A 72 10.22 -6.78 2.76
N LEU A 73 8.93 -6.42 2.91
CA LEU A 73 7.80 -7.32 2.72
C LEU A 73 7.80 -7.95 1.31
N ASN A 74 8.01 -7.12 0.28
CA ASN A 74 8.02 -7.54 -1.12
C ASN A 74 9.14 -8.54 -1.46
N THR A 75 10.18 -8.64 -0.63
CA THR A 75 11.26 -9.63 -0.82
C THR A 75 10.80 -11.04 -0.39
N TYR A 76 9.82 -11.12 0.52
CA TYR A 76 9.32 -12.38 1.08
C TYR A 76 7.92 -12.75 0.56
N THR A 77 7.31 -11.92 -0.29
CA THR A 77 6.03 -12.23 -0.92
C THR A 77 6.27 -12.87 -2.29
N ILE A 78 5.52 -13.93 -2.59
CA ILE A 78 5.48 -14.48 -3.94
C ILE A 78 4.69 -13.50 -4.82
N PRO A 79 5.28 -12.97 -5.92
CA PRO A 79 4.56 -12.08 -6.82
C PRO A 79 3.39 -12.80 -7.46
N ASP A 80 2.20 -12.21 -7.40
CA ASP A 80 1.06 -12.68 -8.17
C ASP A 80 1.29 -12.32 -9.65
N ARG A 81 1.47 -13.33 -10.49
CA ARG A 81 1.73 -13.19 -11.93
C ARG A 81 0.46 -13.51 -12.74
N TYR A 82 -0.69 -13.03 -12.28
CA TYR A 82 -1.91 -13.09 -13.08
C TYR A 82 -1.64 -12.58 -14.51
N PRO A 83 -2.03 -13.33 -15.56
CA PRO A 83 -1.68 -12.99 -16.93
C PRO A 83 -2.35 -11.66 -17.31
N ILE A 84 -1.54 -10.63 -17.48
CA ILE A 84 -2.00 -9.35 -18.01
C ILE A 84 -2.03 -9.48 -19.54
N PRO A 85 -3.19 -9.27 -20.20
CA PRO A 85 -3.30 -9.35 -21.65
C PRO A 85 -2.36 -8.36 -22.31
N ARG A 86 -1.82 -8.73 -23.48
CA ARG A 86 -0.86 -7.86 -24.16
C ARG A 86 -1.57 -6.61 -24.69
N MET A 87 -0.83 -5.50 -24.82
CA MET A 87 -1.41 -4.22 -25.25
C MET A 87 -2.09 -4.34 -26.63
N ASP A 88 -1.50 -5.11 -27.55
CA ASP A 88 -2.02 -5.38 -28.89
C ASP A 88 -3.36 -6.13 -28.87
N GLU A 89 -3.51 -7.13 -28.00
CA GLU A 89 -4.76 -7.89 -27.85
C GLU A 89 -5.89 -7.00 -27.32
N ASN A 90 -5.59 -6.09 -26.41
CA ASN A 90 -6.57 -5.12 -25.89
C ASN A 90 -6.98 -4.11 -26.97
N LEU A 91 -6.02 -3.60 -27.75
CA LEU A 91 -6.28 -2.63 -28.81
C LEU A 91 -7.07 -3.24 -29.98
N SER A 92 -6.81 -4.49 -30.36
CA SER A 92 -7.61 -5.18 -31.37
C SER A 92 -9.05 -5.42 -30.91
N GLN A 93 -9.27 -5.66 -29.62
CA GLN A 93 -10.63 -5.80 -29.09
C GLN A 93 -11.39 -4.47 -29.09
N LEU A 94 -10.68 -3.34 -29.03
CA LEU A 94 -11.27 -2.00 -29.04
C LEU A 94 -11.41 -1.40 -30.45
N SER A 95 -10.81 -1.98 -31.48
CA SER A 95 -10.71 -1.36 -32.81
C SER A 95 -12.05 -1.22 -33.54
N GLU A 96 -13.04 -2.05 -33.23
CA GLU A 96 -14.39 -1.98 -33.79
C GLU A 96 -15.35 -1.13 -32.94
N ALA A 97 -14.90 -0.63 -31.78
CA ALA A 97 -15.75 0.14 -30.88
C ALA A 97 -15.96 1.57 -31.42
N ARG A 98 -17.22 1.96 -31.62
CA ARG A 98 -17.60 3.33 -32.01
C ARG A 98 -17.47 4.34 -30.87
N PHE A 99 -17.60 3.87 -29.63
CA PHE A 99 -17.49 4.68 -28.41
C PHE A 99 -16.70 3.89 -27.36
N ILE A 100 -15.73 4.54 -26.73
CA ILE A 100 -14.93 3.96 -25.64
C ILE A 100 -15.18 4.80 -24.39
N THR A 101 -15.62 4.14 -23.32
CA THR A 101 -15.80 4.77 -22.00
C THR A 101 -14.81 4.15 -21.03
N SER A 102 -13.95 4.97 -20.42
CA SER A 102 -13.06 4.53 -19.35
C SER A 102 -13.69 4.87 -18.00
N ILE A 103 -13.97 3.84 -17.19
CA ILE A 103 -14.50 4.00 -15.84
C ILE A 103 -13.37 3.68 -14.86
N VAL A 104 -13.09 4.62 -13.95
CA VAL A 104 -12.28 4.34 -12.78
C VAL A 104 -13.24 4.21 -11.60
N ARG A 105 -13.40 2.99 -11.10
CA ARG A 105 -14.26 2.73 -9.94
C ARG A 105 -13.51 3.13 -8.67
N LEU A 106 -13.78 4.33 -8.15
CA LEU A 106 -13.39 4.73 -6.80
C LEU A 106 -14.44 4.16 -5.85
N THR A 107 -14.19 2.97 -5.27
CA THR A 107 -14.97 2.52 -4.11
C THR A 107 -14.18 2.95 -2.88
N LEU A 108 -14.74 3.88 -2.10
CA LEU A 108 -14.32 4.17 -0.73
C LEU A 108 -14.86 3.10 0.21
#